data_AF-A0AAP0W4D6-F1
#
_entry.id   AF-A0AAP0W4D6-F1
#
_cell.length_a   1.000
_cell.length_b   1.000
_cell.length_c   1.000
_cell.angle_alpha   90.00
_cell.angle_beta   90.00
_cell.angle_gamma   90.00
#
_symmetry.space_group_name_H-M   'P 1'
#
loop_
_entity.id
_entity.type
_entity.pdbx_description
1 polymer ?
#
loop_
_entity_poly.entity_id
_entity_poly.type
_entity_poly.pdbx_seq_one_letter_code
_entity_poly.pdbx_strand_id
1 'polypeptide(L)'
;LMAQAQQQGARLLVLPEGVLARDITDPDLVLKAAQPLDGPFLTQMLAASRENTLTTMMTVHVPTPDGRALNVLVAMRNGEIIARYDKLHLYDAFAMQESRNVTAGNEVPPLVEVDGMKVGLMTCYDIRFPELARRL
;
A
#
# COMPACT_ATOMS: atom_id res chain seq x y z
N LEU A 1 5.75 -6.37 14.59
CA LEU A 1 5.47 -4.91 14.53
C LEU A 1 4.06 -4.58 15.02
N MET A 2 2.99 -5.11 14.42
CA MET A 2 1.60 -4.82 14.85
C MET A 2 1.36 -5.03 16.36
N ALA A 3 1.69 -6.20 16.90
CA ALA A 3 1.53 -6.49 18.33
C ALA A 3 2.30 -5.52 19.23
N GLN A 4 3.53 -5.17 18.86
CA GLN A 4 4.36 -4.22 19.61
C GLN A 4 3.78 -2.80 19.56
N ALA A 5 3.32 -2.35 18.38
CA ALA A 5 2.69 -1.05 18.21
C ALA A 5 1.41 -0.94 19.06
N GLN A 6 0.60 -2.00 19.10
CA GLN A 6 -0.58 -2.08 19.96
C GLN A 6 -0.23 -2.01 21.44
N GLN A 7 0.78 -2.77 21.89
CA GLN A 7 1.26 -2.73 23.28
C GLN A 7 1.77 -1.35 23.70
N GLN A 8 2.31 -0.58 22.76
CA GLN A 8 2.78 0.79 22.99
C GLN A 8 1.67 1.84 22.84
N GLY A 9 0.43 1.42 22.59
CA GLY A 9 -0.71 2.32 22.45
C GLY A 9 -0.75 3.12 21.14
N ALA A 10 -0.04 2.67 20.09
CA ALA A 10 -0.13 3.30 18.78
C ALA A 10 -1.54 3.16 18.18
N ARG A 11 -1.94 4.15 17.36
CA ARG A 11 -3.22 4.16 16.62
C ARG A 11 -3.05 3.95 15.12
N LEU A 12 -1.84 4.22 14.63
CA LEU A 12 -1.44 4.07 13.25
C LEU A 12 -0.08 3.34 13.19
N LEU A 13 0.01 2.31 12.36
CA LEU A 13 1.25 1.66 11.95
C LEU A 13 1.37 1.79 10.44
N VAL A 14 2.43 2.45 9.97
CA VAL A 14 2.74 2.57 8.54
C VAL A 14 3.93 1.68 8.22
N LEU A 15 3.76 0.79 7.24
CA LEU A 15 4.82 -0.08 6.73
C LEU A 15 5.34 0.45 5.37
N PRO A 16 6.56 0.06 4.97
CA PRO A 16 7.18 0.54 3.72
C PRO A 16 6.42 0.17 2.44
N GLU A 17 6.90 0.71 1.32
CA GLU A 17 6.43 0.34 -0.01
C GLU A 17 6.87 -1.10 -0.39
N GLY A 18 6.00 -1.89 -1.03
CA GLY A 18 6.30 -3.23 -1.54
C GLY A 18 6.65 -4.24 -0.44
N VAL A 19 5.88 -4.31 0.64
CA VAL A 19 6.26 -5.08 1.86
C VAL A 19 6.48 -6.57 1.64
N LEU A 20 5.88 -7.13 0.59
CA LEU A 20 5.94 -8.56 0.30
C LEU A 20 7.29 -8.96 -0.32
N ALA A 21 7.74 -8.20 -1.32
CA ALA A 21 9.00 -8.41 -1.99
C ALA A 21 9.42 -7.17 -2.77
N ARG A 22 10.68 -6.76 -2.59
CA ARG A 22 11.30 -5.66 -3.36
C ARG A 22 12.80 -5.91 -3.46
N ASP A 23 13.30 -5.87 -4.68
CA ASP A 23 14.73 -5.93 -4.98
C ASP A 23 15.01 -5.01 -6.18
N ILE A 24 16.02 -4.16 -6.08
CA ILE A 24 16.43 -3.25 -7.15
C ILE A 24 17.19 -4.01 -8.24
N THR A 25 17.82 -5.14 -7.88
CA THR A 25 18.59 -5.98 -8.80
C THR A 25 17.74 -6.99 -9.56
N ASP A 26 16.53 -7.30 -9.07
CA ASP A 26 15.51 -8.10 -9.78
C ASP A 26 14.20 -7.31 -9.88
N PRO A 27 14.04 -6.44 -10.89
CA PRO A 27 12.84 -5.65 -11.08
C PRO A 27 11.56 -6.48 -11.26
N ASP A 28 11.68 -7.74 -11.70
CA ASP A 28 10.56 -8.63 -11.96
C ASP A 28 10.08 -9.35 -10.68
N LEU A 29 10.83 -9.25 -9.58
CA LEU A 29 10.44 -9.81 -8.29
C LEU A 29 9.07 -9.32 -7.84
N VAL A 30 8.70 -8.08 -8.18
CA VAL A 30 7.38 -7.53 -7.86
C VAL A 30 6.25 -8.32 -8.54
N LEU A 31 6.46 -8.79 -9.78
CA LEU A 31 5.47 -9.59 -10.51
C LEU A 31 5.43 -11.02 -9.98
N LYS A 32 6.60 -11.62 -9.74
CA LYS A 32 6.73 -13.00 -9.23
C LYS A 32 6.09 -13.15 -7.85
N ALA A 33 6.16 -12.09 -7.04
CA ALA A 33 5.61 -12.09 -5.68
C ALA A 33 4.21 -11.49 -5.59
N ALA A 34 3.65 -10.89 -6.65
CA ALA A 34 2.35 -10.24 -6.60
C ALA A 34 1.25 -11.22 -6.16
N GLN A 35 0.36 -10.76 -5.28
CA GLN A 35 -0.75 -11.56 -4.76
C GLN A 35 -2.05 -10.75 -4.84
N PRO A 36 -3.20 -11.40 -5.09
CA PRO A 36 -4.48 -10.71 -4.99
C PRO A 36 -4.76 -10.28 -3.55
N LEU A 37 -5.71 -9.37 -3.35
CA LEU A 37 -6.04 -8.85 -2.01
C LEU A 37 -6.69 -9.91 -1.09
N ASP A 38 -7.28 -10.96 -1.65
CA ASP A 38 -7.73 -12.17 -0.95
C ASP A 38 -6.65 -13.26 -0.90
N GLY A 39 -5.43 -12.94 -1.33
CA GLY A 39 -4.27 -13.83 -1.31
C GLY A 39 -3.77 -14.12 0.11
N PRO A 40 -2.84 -15.08 0.25
CA PRO A 40 -2.41 -15.59 1.55
C PRO A 40 -1.76 -14.52 2.43
N PHE A 41 -0.98 -13.59 1.85
CA PHE A 41 -0.33 -12.53 2.62
C PHE A 41 -1.36 -11.61 3.30
N LEU A 42 -2.25 -10.99 2.52
CA LEU A 42 -3.19 -10.02 3.08
C LEU A 42 -4.24 -10.70 3.95
N THR A 43 -4.64 -11.93 3.64
CA THR A 43 -5.50 -12.75 4.52
C THR A 43 -4.89 -12.93 5.92
N GLN A 44 -3.59 -13.24 6.01
CA GLN A 44 -2.91 -13.38 7.30
C GLN A 44 -2.79 -12.04 8.04
N MET A 45 -2.52 -10.94 7.30
CA MET A 45 -2.46 -9.60 7.88
C MET A 45 -3.81 -9.16 8.44
N LEU A 46 -4.89 -9.39 7.71
CA LEU A 46 -6.25 -9.12 8.17
C LEU A 46 -6.57 -9.94 9.42
N ALA A 47 -6.28 -11.25 9.41
CA ALA A 47 -6.45 -12.10 10.58
C ALA A 47 -5.67 -11.58 11.81
N ALA A 48 -4.43 -11.11 11.62
CA ALA A 48 -3.62 -10.53 12.68
C ALA A 48 -4.12 -9.16 13.18
N SER A 49 -4.93 -8.46 12.39
CA SER A 49 -5.58 -7.20 12.80
C SER A 49 -6.94 -7.37 13.47
N ARG A 50 -7.47 -8.60 13.54
CA ARG A 50 -8.74 -8.85 14.24
C ARG A 50 -8.62 -8.44 15.70
N GLU A 51 -9.73 -7.92 16.23
CA GLU A 51 -9.87 -7.60 17.66
C GLU A 51 -8.93 -6.49 18.18
N ASN A 52 -8.33 -5.69 17.29
CA ASN A 52 -7.61 -4.47 17.69
C ASN A 52 -8.01 -3.25 16.85
N THR A 53 -7.79 -2.07 17.44
CA THR A 53 -8.15 -0.78 16.85
C THR A 53 -7.00 -0.12 16.08
N LEU A 54 -5.86 -0.80 15.94
CA LEU A 54 -4.69 -0.28 15.22
C LEU A 54 -5.00 -0.21 13.72
N THR A 55 -4.88 0.98 13.14
CA THR A 55 -4.88 1.13 11.69
C THR A 55 -3.52 0.74 11.17
N THR A 56 -3.44 -0.23 10.27
CA THR A 56 -2.20 -0.57 9.59
C THR A 56 -2.29 -0.16 8.13
N MET A 57 -1.29 0.57 7.66
CA MET A 57 -1.16 0.98 6.27
C MET A 57 0.08 0.35 5.67
N MET A 58 -0.05 -0.25 4.49
CA MET A 58 1.06 -0.86 3.77
C MET A 58 0.75 -0.89 2.29
N THR A 59 1.75 -1.17 1.46
CA THR A 59 1.50 -1.44 0.03
C THR A 59 1.85 -2.87 -0.33
N VAL A 60 1.05 -3.44 -1.22
CA VAL A 60 1.24 -4.76 -1.81
C VAL A 60 1.12 -4.67 -3.32
N HIS A 61 1.79 -5.57 -4.04
CA HIS A 61 1.63 -5.67 -5.49
C HIS A 61 0.49 -6.66 -5.79
N VAL A 62 -0.51 -6.20 -6.55
CA VAL A 62 -1.70 -6.98 -6.94
C VAL A 62 -1.63 -7.29 -8.43
N PRO A 63 -1.68 -8.56 -8.87
CA PRO A 63 -1.54 -8.90 -10.28
C PRO A 63 -2.72 -8.36 -11.11
N THR A 64 -2.44 -7.93 -12.33
CA THR A 64 -3.44 -7.48 -13.30
C THR A 64 -3.55 -8.46 -14.49
N PRO A 65 -4.69 -8.52 -15.19
CA PRO A 65 -4.88 -9.45 -16.32
C PRO A 65 -3.90 -9.28 -17.48
N ASP A 66 -3.29 -8.10 -17.63
CA ASP A 66 -2.33 -7.77 -18.69
C ASP A 66 -0.88 -8.16 -18.36
N GLY A 67 -0.66 -8.95 -17.29
CA GLY A 67 0.67 -9.45 -16.92
C GLY A 67 1.54 -8.45 -16.15
N ARG A 68 0.95 -7.33 -15.70
CA ARG A 68 1.57 -6.36 -14.79
C ARG A 68 1.03 -6.53 -13.36
N ALA A 69 1.38 -5.60 -12.48
CA ALA A 69 0.78 -5.48 -11.16
C ALA A 69 0.33 -4.04 -10.88
N LEU A 70 -0.60 -3.85 -9.96
CA LEU A 70 -0.86 -2.56 -9.31
C LEU A 70 -0.01 -2.47 -8.06
N ASN A 71 0.49 -1.27 -7.75
CA ASN A 71 1.08 -0.97 -6.44
C ASN A 71 -0.02 -0.39 -5.55
N VAL A 72 -0.59 -1.24 -4.68
CA VAL A 72 -1.82 -0.96 -3.95
C VAL A 72 -1.50 -0.65 -2.50
N LEU A 73 -1.72 0.58 -2.08
CA LEU A 73 -1.75 0.97 -0.68
C LEU A 73 -3.09 0.54 -0.08
N VAL A 74 -3.03 -0.29 0.95
CA VAL A 74 -4.19 -0.70 1.75
C VAL A 74 -4.11 -0.08 3.13
N ALA A 75 -5.23 0.45 3.62
CA ALA A 75 -5.43 0.71 5.04
C ALA A 75 -6.36 -0.38 5.58
N MET A 76 -5.94 -1.05 6.64
CA MET A 76 -6.71 -2.11 7.28
C MET A 76 -6.88 -1.88 8.78
N ARG A 77 -8.02 -2.31 9.32
CA ARG A 77 -8.36 -2.24 10.75
C ARG A 77 -9.39 -3.32 11.05
N ASN A 78 -9.29 -3.94 12.23
CA ASN A 78 -10.28 -4.91 12.71
C ASN A 78 -10.60 -6.05 11.72
N GLY A 79 -9.59 -6.55 10.99
CA GLY A 79 -9.78 -7.62 10.02
C GLY A 79 -10.38 -7.21 8.68
N GLU A 80 -10.52 -5.91 8.42
CA GLU A 80 -11.10 -5.39 7.18
C GLU A 80 -10.14 -4.41 6.48
N ILE A 81 -10.21 -4.39 5.14
CA ILE A 81 -9.60 -3.33 4.33
C ILE A 81 -10.58 -2.15 4.34
N ILE A 82 -10.21 -1.07 5.04
CA ILE A 82 -11.05 0.12 5.19
C ILE A 82 -10.78 1.18 4.13
N ALA A 83 -9.63 1.10 3.45
CA ALA A 83 -9.33 1.91 2.27
C ALA A 83 -8.35 1.19 1.34
N ARG A 84 -8.47 1.49 0.06
CA ARG A 84 -7.59 1.05 -1.01
C ARG A 84 -7.19 2.26 -1.84
N TYR A 85 -5.93 2.31 -2.24
CA TYR A 85 -5.40 3.30 -3.15
C TYR A 85 -4.39 2.66 -4.10
N ASP A 86 -4.66 2.75 -5.40
CA ASP A 86 -3.76 2.27 -6.44
C ASP A 86 -2.85 3.44 -6.84
N LYS A 87 -1.53 3.28 -6.65
CA LYS A 87 -0.52 4.34 -6.85
C LYS A 87 -0.69 5.05 -8.19
N LEU A 88 -0.82 6.38 -8.16
CA LEU A 88 -1.08 7.20 -9.35
C LEU A 88 0.20 7.46 -10.15
N HIS A 89 1.26 7.90 -9.48
CA HIS A 89 2.45 8.36 -10.16
C HIS A 89 3.54 7.29 -10.14
N LEU A 90 3.83 6.71 -11.31
CA LEU A 90 4.91 5.73 -11.46
C LEU A 90 6.24 6.42 -11.76
N TYR A 91 7.32 5.85 -11.23
CA TYR A 91 8.66 6.34 -11.45
C TYR A 91 9.27 5.79 -12.73
N ASP A 92 9.29 6.62 -13.77
CA ASP A 92 9.98 6.37 -15.03
C ASP A 92 11.06 7.43 -15.25
N ALA A 93 12.26 7.18 -14.74
CA ALA A 93 13.40 8.09 -14.91
C ALA A 93 14.74 7.36 -14.78
N PHE A 94 15.74 7.89 -15.49
CA PHE A 94 17.07 7.30 -15.62
C PHE A 94 16.99 5.84 -16.12
N ALA A 95 17.63 4.90 -15.43
CA ALA A 95 17.62 3.49 -15.78
C ALA A 95 16.40 2.72 -15.21
N MET A 96 15.55 3.37 -14.42
CA MET A 96 14.40 2.73 -13.77
C MET A 96 13.13 3.05 -14.53
N GLN A 97 12.34 2.01 -14.81
CA GLN A 97 11.07 2.13 -15.51
C GLN A 97 10.04 1.30 -14.75
N GLU A 98 9.44 1.89 -13.71
CA GLU A 98 8.42 1.22 -12.89
C GLU A 98 7.22 0.79 -13.75
N SER A 99 6.86 1.58 -14.77
CA SER A 99 5.72 1.31 -15.66
C SER A 99 5.83 0.03 -16.50
N ARG A 100 7.04 -0.55 -16.59
CA ARG A 100 7.27 -1.84 -17.24
C ARG A 100 6.51 -2.96 -16.53
N ASN A 101 6.53 -2.94 -15.20
CA ASN A 101 5.98 -4.01 -14.36
C ASN A 101 4.73 -3.55 -13.61
N VAL A 102 4.51 -2.25 -13.46
CA VAL A 102 3.41 -1.69 -12.67
C VAL A 102 2.45 -0.88 -13.55
N THR A 103 1.16 -1.06 -13.31
CA THR A 103 0.08 -0.25 -13.89
C THR A 103 -0.26 0.89 -12.93
N ALA A 104 -0.40 2.10 -13.46
CA ALA A 104 -0.81 3.26 -12.68
C ALA A 104 -2.30 3.15 -12.30
N GLY A 105 -2.63 3.56 -11.09
CA GLY A 105 -4.02 3.83 -10.70
C GLY A 105 -4.60 5.03 -11.45
N ASN A 106 -5.89 5.27 -11.26
CA ASN A 106 -6.63 6.35 -11.94
C ASN A 106 -7.59 7.12 -11.01
N GLU A 107 -7.58 6.84 -9.71
CA GLU A 107 -8.45 7.47 -8.73
C GLU A 107 -7.65 8.23 -7.66
N VAL A 108 -8.16 9.38 -7.23
CA VAL A 108 -7.61 10.12 -6.09
C VAL A 108 -7.88 9.31 -4.81
N PRO A 109 -6.89 9.13 -3.92
CA PRO A 109 -7.06 8.36 -2.70
C PRO A 109 -8.12 8.98 -1.78
N PRO A 110 -8.84 8.15 -1.00
CA PRO A 110 -9.69 8.64 0.07
C PRO A 110 -8.86 9.15 1.25
N LEU A 111 -9.49 9.95 2.11
CA LEU A 111 -9.00 10.22 3.47
C LEU A 111 -9.44 9.09 4.40
N VAL A 112 -8.54 8.67 5.30
CA VAL A 112 -8.83 7.67 6.34
C VAL A 112 -8.88 8.36 7.70
N GLU A 113 -9.96 8.17 8.45
CA GLU A 113 -10.04 8.63 9.84
C GLU A 113 -9.21 7.70 10.75
N VAL A 114 -8.32 8.26 11.56
CA VAL A 114 -7.52 7.55 12.57
C VAL A 114 -7.44 8.38 13.84
N ASP A 115 -8.12 7.94 14.90
CA ASP A 115 -8.08 8.55 16.25
C ASP A 115 -8.40 10.05 16.25
N GLY A 116 -9.42 10.45 15.49
CA GLY A 116 -9.89 11.82 15.32
C GLY A 116 -9.13 12.63 14.27
N MET A 117 -8.10 12.06 13.62
CA MET A 117 -7.34 12.71 12.55
C MET A 117 -7.70 12.18 11.17
N LYS A 118 -7.75 13.05 10.16
CA LYS A 118 -7.84 12.64 8.75
C LYS A 118 -6.43 12.41 8.21
N VAL A 119 -6.19 11.21 7.69
CA VAL A 119 -4.91 10.77 7.13
C VAL A 119 -5.06 10.61 5.62
N GLY A 120 -4.28 11.37 4.85
CA GLY A 120 -4.17 11.21 3.39
C GLY A 120 -3.24 10.08 3.01
N LEU A 121 -3.51 9.46 1.85
CA LEU A 121 -2.74 8.32 1.35
C LEU A 121 -1.89 8.75 0.15
N MET A 122 -0.60 8.42 0.18
CA MET A 122 0.35 8.63 -0.92
C MET A 122 1.37 7.51 -0.92
N THR A 123 1.82 7.11 -2.10
CA THR A 123 2.82 6.08 -2.28
C THR A 123 4.06 6.65 -2.97
N CYS A 124 5.15 6.76 -2.23
CA CYS A 124 6.50 7.02 -2.74
C CYS A 124 6.56 8.23 -3.70
N TYR A 125 6.56 8.00 -5.02
CA TYR A 125 6.73 9.03 -6.04
C TYR A 125 5.60 10.07 -6.07
N ASP A 126 4.43 9.72 -5.53
CA ASP A 126 3.31 10.65 -5.31
C ASP A 126 3.70 11.95 -4.58
N ILE A 127 4.68 11.90 -3.67
CA ILE A 127 5.15 13.09 -2.92
C ILE A 127 5.72 14.19 -3.83
N ARG A 128 6.09 13.85 -5.07
CA ARG A 128 6.61 14.80 -6.06
C ARG A 128 5.52 15.61 -6.76
N PHE A 129 4.25 15.30 -6.51
CA PHE A 129 3.09 15.92 -7.15
C PHE A 129 2.26 16.67 -6.10
N PRO A 130 2.58 17.96 -5.81
CA PRO A 130 1.93 18.71 -4.74
C PRO A 130 0.42 18.92 -4.94
N GLU A 131 -0.09 18.73 -6.15
CA GLU A 131 -1.52 18.67 -6.48
C GLU A 131 -2.25 17.63 -5.63
N LEU A 132 -1.64 16.45 -5.46
CA LEU A 132 -2.24 15.37 -4.69
C LEU A 132 -2.36 15.76 -3.22
N ALA A 133 -1.32 16.39 -2.66
CA ALA A 133 -1.32 16.85 -1.26
C ALA A 133 -2.34 17.96 -1.01
N ARG A 134 -2.57 18.84 -1.98
CA ARG A 134 -3.59 19.91 -1.88
C ARG A 134 -5.01 19.40 -1.98
N ARG A 135 -5.21 18.22 -2.57
CA ARG A 135 -6.54 17.62 -2.77
C ARG A 135 -7.03 16.83 -1.56
N LEU A 136 -6.09 16.28 -0.78
CA LEU A 136 -6.31 15.54 0.47
C LEU A 136 -6.43 16.49 1.66
#